data_AF-A0A7G8BTS7-F1
#
_entry.id   AF-A0A7G8BTS7-F1
#
_cell.length_a   1.000
_cell.length_b   1.000
_cell.length_c   1.000
_cell.angle_alpha   90.00
_cell.angle_beta   90.00
_cell.angle_gamma   90.00
#
_symmetry.space_group_name_H-M   'P 1'
#
loop_
_entity.id
_entity.type
_entity.pdbx_description
1 polymer ?
#
loop_
_entity_poly.entity_id
_entity_poly.type
_entity_poly.pdbx_seq_one_letter_code
_entity_poly.pdbx_strand_id
1 'polypeptide(L)'
;MRFMILRKADKHMEQGAGLPSKALLGAIGNYYQEMRDAGVLLAGEWLQPSANSSRILVNKGKQTVVDGPFTELKELVAGFIVIDVPSKEEAIAWARKCPTLTGECDVEVEIRQVIEAADFPADYAKELTRHVSKTMATDAEKILRTTGVA
;
A
#
# COMPACT_ATOMS: atom_id res chain seq x y z
N MET A 1 -9.31 -9.11 5.43
CA MET A 1 -9.48 -8.15 4.31
C MET A 1 -8.21 -7.33 4.25
N ARG A 2 -7.68 -7.07 3.04
CA ARG A 2 -6.44 -6.31 2.93
C ARG A 2 -6.69 -4.81 2.88
N PHE A 3 -5.86 -4.07 3.61
CA PHE A 3 -5.85 -2.62 3.62
C PHE A 3 -4.45 -2.10 3.33
N MET A 4 -4.38 -1.03 2.55
CA MET A 4 -3.17 -0.25 2.31
C MET A 4 -3.23 1.02 3.16
N ILE A 5 -2.17 1.28 3.91
CA ILE A 5 -1.92 2.51 4.65
C ILE A 5 -0.88 3.30 3.86
N LEU A 6 -1.26 4.45 3.32
CA LEU A 6 -0.43 5.32 2.48
C LEU A 6 0.00 6.53 3.30
N ARG A 7 1.30 6.76 3.44
CA ARG A 7 1.81 7.98 4.11
C ARG A 7 2.01 9.08 3.08
N LYS A 8 1.37 10.23 3.29
CA LYS A 8 1.64 11.45 2.52
C LYS A 8 3.09 11.88 2.73
N ALA A 9 3.75 12.27 1.65
CA ALA A 9 5.09 12.81 1.70
C ALA A 9 5.06 14.24 2.22
N ASP A 10 6.04 14.56 3.04
CA ASP A 10 6.34 15.92 3.49
C ASP A 10 7.59 16.45 2.77
N LYS A 11 7.85 17.75 2.91
CA LYS A 11 9.01 18.39 2.25
C LYS A 11 10.33 17.75 2.65
N HIS A 12 10.46 17.27 3.89
CA HIS A 12 11.69 16.70 4.40
C HIS A 12 12.01 15.38 3.67
N MET A 13 11.00 14.52 3.48
CA MET A 13 11.15 13.27 2.74
C MET A 13 11.47 13.49 1.26
N GLU A 14 10.84 14.46 0.60
CA GLU A 14 11.07 14.74 -0.81
C GLU A 14 12.41 15.45 -1.10
N GLN A 15 12.99 16.12 -0.10
CA GLN A 15 14.32 16.72 -0.21
C GLN A 15 15.45 15.70 0.01
N GLY A 16 15.12 14.42 0.22
CA GLY A 16 16.10 13.39 0.54
C GLY A 16 16.80 13.66 1.87
N ALA A 17 16.16 14.39 2.79
CA ALA A 17 16.78 14.94 3.99
C ALA A 17 17.18 13.90 5.06
N GLY A 18 17.08 12.60 4.72
CA GLY A 18 17.76 11.52 5.40
C GLY A 18 16.84 10.45 5.96
N LEU A 19 17.45 9.32 6.28
CA LEU A 19 16.84 8.24 7.06
C LEU A 19 16.41 8.78 8.45
N PRO A 20 15.39 8.20 9.09
CA PRO A 20 14.94 8.61 10.43
C PRO A 20 16.08 8.58 11.44
N SER A 21 15.89 9.28 12.56
CA SER A 21 16.77 9.11 13.71
C SER A 21 16.84 7.64 14.15
N LYS A 22 17.95 7.21 14.76
CA LYS A 22 18.09 5.84 15.27
C LYS A 22 16.95 5.45 16.23
N ALA A 23 16.51 6.39 17.06
CA ALA A 23 15.40 6.17 18.00
C ALA A 23 14.09 5.91 17.26
N LEU A 24 13.76 6.75 16.27
CA LEU A 24 12.56 6.57 15.44
C LEU A 24 12.64 5.27 14.63
N LEU A 25 13.81 4.93 14.07
CA LEU A 25 14.04 3.66 13.38
C LEU A 25 13.76 2.45 14.29
N GLY A 26 14.22 2.49 15.55
CA GLY A 26 13.94 1.45 16.54
C GLY A 26 12.43 1.31 16.83
N ALA A 27 11.73 2.44 17.00
CA ALA A 27 10.27 2.43 17.21
C ALA A 27 9.52 1.84 16.00
N ILE A 28 9.91 2.22 14.77
CA ILE A 28 9.36 1.67 13.52
C ILE A 28 9.64 0.16 13.44
N GLY A 29 10.85 -0.27 13.81
CA GLY A 29 11.22 -1.68 13.85
C GLY A 29 10.33 -2.49 14.81
N ASN A 30 10.09 -1.98 16.01
CA ASN A 30 9.20 -2.58 17.00
C ASN A 30 7.75 -2.64 16.51
N TYR A 31 7.26 -1.56 15.88
CA TYR A 31 5.92 -1.52 15.30
C TYR A 31 5.74 -2.57 14.19
N TYR A 32 6.72 -2.71 13.28
CA TYR A 32 6.70 -3.78 12.28
C TYR A 32 6.78 -5.17 12.91
N GLN A 33 7.53 -5.33 14.00
CA GLN A 33 7.60 -6.60 14.72
C GLN A 33 6.25 -6.97 15.36
N GLU A 34 5.58 -6.01 16.00
CA GLU A 34 4.25 -6.21 16.58
C GLU A 34 3.23 -6.66 15.52
N MET A 35 3.24 -6.05 14.33
CA MET A 35 2.36 -6.45 13.24
C MET A 35 2.72 -7.84 12.67
N ARG A 36 4.01 -8.20 12.62
CA ARG A 36 4.44 -9.55 12.21
C ARG A 36 4.01 -10.60 13.21
N ASP A 37 4.20 -10.36 14.50
CA ASP A 37 3.84 -11.27 15.57
C ASP A 37 2.31 -11.47 15.64
N ALA A 38 1.54 -10.42 15.35
CA ALA A 38 0.09 -10.49 15.20
C ALA A 38 -0.37 -11.16 13.89
N GLY A 39 0.54 -11.45 12.95
CA GLY A 39 0.23 -12.05 11.65
C GLY A 39 -0.50 -11.14 10.68
N VAL A 40 -0.51 -9.82 10.91
CA VAL A 40 -1.27 -8.86 10.09
C VAL A 40 -0.44 -8.18 9.01
N LEU A 41 0.91 -8.16 9.12
CA LEU A 41 1.77 -7.48 8.15
C LEU A 41 1.94 -8.30 6.86
N LEU A 42 1.53 -7.75 5.71
CA LEU A 42 1.80 -8.34 4.39
C LEU A 42 2.99 -7.70 3.68
N ALA A 43 3.12 -6.37 3.78
CA ALA A 43 4.23 -5.60 3.22
C ALA A 43 4.36 -4.26 3.94
N GLY A 44 5.56 -3.67 3.95
CA GLY A 44 5.80 -2.35 4.52
C GLY A 44 7.08 -1.76 3.97
N GLU A 45 6.96 -0.76 3.10
CA GLU A 45 8.07 -0.27 2.31
C GLU A 45 8.10 1.25 2.22
N TRP A 46 9.31 1.77 2.08
CA TRP A 46 9.58 3.19 1.96
C TRP A 46 9.86 3.51 0.50
N LEU A 47 9.38 4.66 0.05
CA LEU A 47 9.64 5.13 -1.30
C LEU A 47 10.81 6.11 -1.28
N GLN A 48 11.60 6.06 -2.34
CA GLN A 48 12.58 7.10 -2.63
C GLN A 48 11.85 8.43 -2.92
N PRO A 49 12.53 9.59 -2.76
CA PRO A 49 11.97 10.87 -3.16
C PRO A 49 11.42 10.81 -4.57
N SER A 50 10.27 11.44 -4.80
CA SER A 50 9.56 11.34 -6.07
C SER A 50 10.35 11.90 -7.27
N ALA A 51 11.35 12.76 -7.01
CA ALA A 51 12.34 13.21 -8.01
C ALA A 51 13.10 12.05 -8.68
N ASN A 52 13.20 10.89 -8.02
CA ASN A 52 13.83 9.67 -8.54
C ASN A 52 12.84 8.73 -9.26
N SER A 53 11.56 9.10 -9.35
CA SER A 53 10.56 8.29 -10.05
C SER A 53 10.62 8.50 -11.56
N SER A 54 10.00 7.57 -12.31
CA SER A 54 9.70 7.76 -13.73
C SER A 54 8.24 7.38 -13.96
N ARG A 55 7.60 8.03 -14.94
CA ARG A 55 6.20 7.83 -15.32
C ARG A 55 6.09 7.55 -16.81
N ILE A 56 5.12 6.72 -17.17
CA ILE A 56 4.79 6.40 -18.56
C ILE A 56 3.54 7.18 -18.95
N LEU A 57 3.67 8.06 -19.95
CA LEU A 57 2.54 8.77 -20.54
C LEU A 57 2.06 8.01 -21.77
N VAL A 58 0.75 7.79 -21.85
CA VAL A 58 0.10 7.18 -23.02
C VAL A 58 -0.71 8.27 -23.72
N ASN A 59 -0.33 8.61 -24.95
CA ASN A 59 -1.10 9.53 -25.80
C ASN A 59 -1.44 8.81 -27.10
N LYS A 60 -2.72 8.57 -27.35
CA LYS A 60 -3.24 7.89 -28.55
C LYS A 60 -2.49 6.58 -28.85
N GLY A 61 -2.26 5.76 -27.83
CA GLY A 61 -1.56 4.48 -27.94
C GLY A 61 -0.03 4.56 -28.00
N LYS A 62 0.56 5.75 -28.12
CA LYS A 62 2.02 5.93 -28.03
C LYS A 62 2.45 6.11 -26.58
N GLN A 63 3.48 5.36 -26.17
CA GLN A 63 4.07 5.45 -24.84
C GLN A 63 5.34 6.32 -24.86
N THR A 64 5.47 7.18 -23.84
CA THR A 64 6.68 7.97 -23.58
C THR A 64 7.04 7.87 -22.11
N VAL A 65 8.31 7.65 -21.80
CA VAL A 65 8.84 7.70 -20.42
C VAL A 65 9.28 9.12 -20.10
N VAL A 66 8.90 9.61 -18.92
CA VAL A 66 9.32 10.91 -18.39
C VAL A 66 9.77 10.71 -16.96
N ASP A 67 10.91 11.29 -16.61
CA ASP A 67 11.43 11.25 -15.24
C ASP A 67 10.74 12.28 -14.34
N GLY A 68 10.74 11.98 -13.05
CA GLY A 68 10.09 12.75 -12.00
C GLY A 68 8.61 12.40 -11.77
N PRO A 69 8.01 13.05 -10.77
CA PRO A 69 6.66 12.74 -10.31
C PRO A 69 5.58 13.16 -11.32
N PHE A 70 4.32 12.91 -10.98
CA PHE A 70 3.18 13.57 -11.61
C PHE A 70 3.28 15.10 -11.47
N THR A 71 3.02 15.84 -12.54
CA THR A 71 3.35 17.27 -12.67
C THR A 71 2.35 18.20 -12.00
N GLU A 72 1.17 17.71 -11.65
CA GLU A 72 0.08 18.49 -11.04
C GLU A 72 -0.45 17.87 -9.74
N LEU A 73 0.31 16.94 -9.13
CA LEU A 73 -0.09 16.38 -7.84
C LEU A 73 0.16 17.38 -6.72
N LYS A 74 -0.88 17.63 -5.92
CA LYS A 74 -0.76 18.36 -4.66
C LYS A 74 -0.10 17.51 -3.56
N GLU A 75 -0.16 16.19 -3.71
CA GLU A 75 0.18 15.24 -2.66
C GLU A 75 0.94 14.06 -3.27
N LEU A 76 2.02 13.67 -2.60
CA LEU A 76 2.87 12.54 -2.99
C LEU A 76 2.85 11.49 -1.88
N VAL A 77 3.26 10.27 -2.18
CA VAL A 77 3.32 9.15 -1.23
C VAL A 77 4.77 8.86 -0.89
N ALA A 78 5.09 8.82 0.40
CA ALA A 78 6.46 8.54 0.88
C ALA A 78 6.67 7.06 1.25
N GLY A 79 5.61 6.29 1.39
CA GLY A 79 5.68 4.90 1.83
C GLY A 79 4.31 4.29 1.98
N PHE A 80 4.28 2.96 2.10
CA PHE A 80 3.05 2.22 2.28
C PHE A 80 3.23 1.01 3.20
N ILE A 81 2.13 0.59 3.81
CA ILE A 81 2.01 -0.68 4.53
C ILE A 81 0.78 -1.39 3.98
N VAL A 82 0.89 -2.70 3.75
CA VAL A 82 -0.24 -3.57 3.45
C VAL A 82 -0.45 -4.50 4.64
N ILE A 83 -1.67 -4.50 5.18
CA ILE A 83 -2.07 -5.34 6.30
C ILE A 83 -3.30 -6.18 5.96
N ASP A 84 -3.44 -7.34 6.59
CA ASP A 84 -4.66 -8.17 6.55
C ASP A 84 -5.33 -8.19 7.92
N VAL A 85 -6.53 -7.61 7.98
CA VAL A 85 -7.31 -7.42 9.22
C VAL A 85 -8.80 -7.63 8.95
N PRO A 86 -9.62 -7.91 9.98
CA PRO A 86 -11.02 -8.26 9.78
C PRO A 86 -11.93 -7.05 9.51
N SER A 87 -11.45 -5.80 9.66
CA SER A 87 -12.26 -4.60 9.44
C SER A 87 -11.43 -3.35 9.14
N LYS A 88 -12.09 -2.29 8.65
CA LYS A 88 -11.47 -0.98 8.46
C LYS A 88 -11.11 -0.34 9.80
N GLU A 89 -11.89 -0.59 10.84
CA GLU A 89 -11.66 -0.10 12.19
C GLU A 89 -10.37 -0.67 12.76
N GLU A 90 -10.11 -1.96 12.56
CA GLU A 90 -8.84 -2.60 12.92
C GLU A 90 -7.68 -2.03 12.10
N ALA A 91 -7.88 -1.77 10.81
CA ALA A 91 -6.86 -1.13 9.98
C ALA A 91 -6.51 0.28 10.50
N ILE A 92 -7.51 1.06 10.91
CA ILE A 92 -7.33 2.37 11.55
C ILE A 92 -6.62 2.24 12.89
N ALA A 93 -6.95 1.23 13.70
CA ALA A 93 -6.30 0.99 14.97
C ALA A 93 -4.80 0.71 14.79
N TRP A 94 -4.42 -0.12 13.81
CA TRP A 94 -3.02 -0.33 13.44
C TRP A 94 -2.35 0.94 12.92
N ALA A 95 -2.99 1.66 11.99
CA ALA A 95 -2.44 2.90 11.45
C ALA A 95 -2.14 3.92 12.56
N ARG A 96 -3.02 4.06 13.56
CA ARG A 96 -2.82 4.97 14.71
C ARG A 96 -1.63 4.61 15.60
N LYS A 97 -1.18 3.36 15.60
CA LYS A 97 0.03 2.92 16.32
C LYS A 97 1.33 3.28 15.58
N CYS A 98 1.25 3.72 14.32
CA CYS A 98 2.42 3.97 13.50
C CYS A 98 3.30 5.08 14.13
N PRO A 99 4.56 4.80 14.48
CA PRO A 99 5.45 5.77 15.13
C PRO A 99 5.71 7.02 14.28
N THR A 100 5.57 6.91 12.96
CA THR A 100 5.78 8.03 12.04
C THR A 100 4.64 9.06 12.06
N LEU A 101 3.53 8.76 12.75
CA LEU A 101 2.45 9.72 13.02
C LEU A 101 2.70 10.59 14.26
N THR A 102 3.78 10.33 14.99
CA THR A 102 4.15 11.10 16.18
C THR A 102 5.30 12.04 15.82
N GLY A 103 5.07 13.35 15.84
CA GLY A 103 6.07 14.34 15.46
C GLY A 103 5.56 15.78 15.46
N GLU A 104 6.48 16.73 15.24
CA GLU A 104 6.20 18.18 15.19
C GLU A 104 5.68 18.66 13.83
N CYS A 105 5.70 17.81 12.80
CA CYS A 105 5.19 18.12 11.47
C CYS A 105 3.78 17.56 11.28
N ASP A 106 2.99 18.20 10.42
CA ASP A 106 1.72 17.66 9.97
C ASP A 106 1.97 16.35 9.20
N VAL A 107 1.44 15.24 9.73
CA VAL A 107 1.50 13.91 9.10
C VAL A 107 0.10 13.44 8.77
N GLU A 108 -0.05 12.92 7.55
CA GLU A 108 -1.32 12.41 7.05
C GLU A 108 -1.12 10.99 6.50
N VAL A 109 -2.04 10.10 6.84
CA VAL A 109 -2.13 8.75 6.27
C VAL A 109 -3.51 8.49 5.71
N GLU A 110 -3.56 7.92 4.51
CA GLU A 110 -4.78 7.46 3.87
C GLU A 110 -4.88 5.94 4.04
N ILE A 111 -6.04 5.45 4.50
CA ILE A 111 -6.28 4.02 4.72
C ILE A 111 -7.34 3.56 3.73
N ARG A 112 -6.96 2.63 2.85
CA ARG A 112 -7.82 2.14 1.78
C ARG A 112 -7.86 0.64 1.71
N GLN A 113 -9.06 0.11 1.52
CA GLN A 113 -9.25 -1.31 1.28
C GLN A 113 -8.71 -1.67 -0.11
N VAL A 114 -8.01 -2.78 -0.18
CA VAL A 114 -7.58 -3.41 -1.44
C VAL A 114 -8.77 -4.19 -1.99
N ILE A 115 -9.01 -4.11 -3.29
CA ILE A 115 -10.03 -4.93 -3.94
C ILE A 115 -9.63 -6.41 -3.89
N GLU A 116 -10.58 -7.25 -3.51
CA GLU A 116 -10.40 -8.69 -3.37
C GLU A 116 -11.20 -9.44 -4.46
N ALA A 117 -10.88 -10.72 -4.66
CA ALA A 117 -11.62 -11.56 -5.61
C ALA A 117 -13.13 -11.61 -5.30
N ALA A 118 -13.49 -11.52 -4.02
CA ALA A 118 -14.88 -11.53 -3.56
C ALA A 118 -15.66 -10.24 -3.90
N ASP A 119 -14.98 -9.15 -4.27
CA ASP A 119 -15.61 -7.91 -4.69
C ASP A 119 -16.03 -7.92 -6.17
N PHE A 120 -15.61 -8.95 -6.93
CA PHE A 120 -16.00 -9.16 -8.32
C PHE A 120 -17.21 -10.11 -8.44
N PRO A 121 -17.98 -10.01 -9.54
CA PRO A 121 -18.96 -11.04 -9.89
C PRO A 121 -18.36 -12.45 -9.93
N ALA A 122 -19.09 -13.46 -9.45
CA ALA A 122 -18.56 -14.83 -9.31
C ALA A 122 -18.13 -15.45 -10.65
N ASP A 123 -18.76 -15.06 -11.76
CA ASP A 123 -18.42 -15.50 -13.11
C ASP A 123 -17.07 -14.95 -13.62
N TYR A 124 -16.46 -13.98 -12.92
CA TYR A 124 -15.12 -13.47 -13.24
C TYR A 124 -14.01 -14.33 -12.63
N ALA A 125 -14.32 -15.26 -11.73
CA ALA A 125 -13.32 -15.99 -10.96
C ALA A 125 -12.31 -16.77 -11.83
N LYS A 126 -12.74 -17.29 -13.00
CA LYS A 126 -11.83 -17.92 -13.98
C LYS A 126 -10.80 -16.94 -14.55
N GLU A 127 -11.24 -15.73 -14.91
CA GLU A 127 -10.37 -14.68 -15.44
C GLU A 127 -9.42 -14.15 -14.37
N LEU A 128 -9.91 -13.97 -13.14
CA LEU A 128 -9.11 -13.56 -11.98
C LEU A 128 -8.06 -14.61 -11.61
N THR A 129 -8.31 -15.90 -11.83
CA THR A 129 -7.29 -16.94 -11.59
C THR A 129 -6.11 -16.83 -12.56
N ARG A 130 -6.35 -16.35 -13.81
CA ARG A 130 -5.35 -16.34 -14.88
C ARG A 130 -4.55 -15.04 -14.97
N HIS A 131 -5.19 -13.89 -14.81
CA HIS A 131 -4.65 -12.61 -15.29
C HIS A 131 -4.14 -11.66 -14.19
N VAL A 132 -4.00 -12.16 -12.98
CA VAL A 132 -4.11 -11.35 -11.77
C VAL A 132 -3.05 -11.78 -10.74
N SER A 133 -2.80 -10.93 -9.72
CA SER A 133 -1.78 -11.22 -8.71
C SER A 133 -1.98 -12.59 -8.05
N LYS A 134 -0.89 -13.27 -7.66
CA LYS A 134 -0.94 -14.61 -7.05
C LYS A 134 -1.92 -14.70 -5.87
N THR A 135 -1.94 -13.68 -5.01
CA THR A 135 -2.85 -13.60 -3.87
C THR A 135 -4.30 -13.60 -4.34
N MET A 136 -4.67 -12.70 -5.25
CA MET A 136 -6.04 -12.60 -5.74
C MET A 136 -6.46 -13.79 -6.60
N ALA A 137 -5.54 -14.42 -7.34
CA ALA A 137 -5.80 -15.68 -8.04
C ALA A 137 -6.10 -16.81 -7.05
N THR A 138 -5.33 -16.93 -5.97
CA THR A 138 -5.56 -17.93 -4.90
C THR A 138 -6.92 -17.74 -4.24
N ASP A 139 -7.35 -16.50 -4.02
CA ASP A 139 -8.66 -16.21 -3.46
C ASP A 139 -9.79 -16.50 -4.45
N ALA A 140 -9.59 -16.23 -5.75
CA ALA A 140 -10.53 -16.60 -6.80
C ALA A 140 -10.71 -18.13 -6.90
N GLU A 141 -9.64 -18.92 -6.77
CA GLU A 141 -9.72 -20.38 -6.75
C GLU A 141 -10.57 -20.91 -5.58
N LYS A 142 -10.50 -20.27 -4.40
CA LYS A 142 -11.36 -20.63 -3.27
C LYS A 142 -12.83 -20.39 -3.60
N ILE A 143 -13.15 -19.28 -4.27
CA ILE A 143 -14.51 -18.95 -4.71
C ILE A 143 -15.02 -20.00 -5.72
N LEU A 144 -14.20 -20.40 -6.70
CA LEU A 144 -14.57 -21.45 -7.66
C LEU A 144 -14.92 -22.77 -6.95
N ARG A 145 -14.13 -23.15 -5.94
CA ARG A 145 -14.36 -24.38 -5.16
C ARG A 145 -15.64 -24.33 -4.32
N THR A 146 -16.03 -23.16 -3.80
CA THR A 146 -17.21 -23.02 -2.93
C THR A 146 -18.50 -22.77 -3.71
N THR A 147 -18.44 -22.14 -4.89
CA THR A 147 -19.62 -21.76 -5.68
C THR A 147 -20.00 -22.77 -6.76
N GLY A 148 -19.12 -23.74 -7.08
CA GLY A 148 -19.39 -24.74 -8.11
C GLY A 148 -19.35 -24.20 -9.54
N VAL A 149 -18.90 -22.95 -9.73
CA VAL A 149 -18.72 -22.31 -11.04
C VAL A 149 -17.41 -22.81 -11.68
N ALA A 150 -17.28 -24.14 -11.85
CA ALA A 150 -16.12 -24.76 -12.48
C ALA A 150 -16.12 -24.63 -14.00
#